data_AF-M0KKD3-F1
#
_entry.id   AF-M0KKD3-F1
#
_cell.length_a   1.000
_cell.length_b   1.000
_cell.length_c   1.000
_cell.angle_alpha   90.00
_cell.angle_beta   90.00
_cell.angle_gamma   90.00
#
_symmetry.space_group_name_H-M   'P 1'
#
loop_
_entity.id
_entity.type
_entity.pdbx_description
1 polymer ?
#
loop_
_entity_poly.entity_id
_entity_poly.type
_entity_poly.pdbx_seq_one_letter_code
_entity_poly.pdbx_strand_id
1 'polypeptide(L)'
;MTQSEEPTSTPDAAQTTSADTQTPIDTDRLENRLIAAINNRRGNPIANDAVDGSLSDESKTGQTLSAMAGNHSERMAVQGLASPIANGSDTTDRYAAAGLSEQCRLRHEGNAYIRPVTDLELVTSIDPNGANATRTANAVADHWFDLSGPRDTLYVANANHIGVGAATADGVVYITVNLC
;
A
#
# COMPACT_ATOMS: atom_id res chain seq x y z
N MET A 1 51.75 -58.97 -3.86
CA MET A 1 50.62 -58.46 -3.06
C MET A 1 50.53 -56.98 -3.36
N THR A 2 49.52 -56.55 -4.12
CA THR A 2 49.38 -55.15 -4.56
C THR A 2 48.18 -54.59 -3.81
N GLN A 3 48.41 -53.60 -2.95
CA GLN A 3 47.43 -52.99 -2.06
C GLN A 3 46.67 -51.92 -2.85
N SER A 4 45.34 -52.01 -2.84
CA SER A 4 44.41 -51.05 -3.46
C SER A 4 44.20 -49.89 -2.49
N GLU A 5 44.58 -48.68 -2.86
CA GLU A 5 44.21 -47.45 -2.13
C GLU A 5 42.80 -47.03 -2.54
N GLU A 6 41.90 -46.98 -1.57
CA GLU A 6 40.53 -46.49 -1.67
C GLU A 6 40.53 -44.97 -1.39
N PRO A 7 39.87 -44.13 -2.22
CA PRO A 7 39.81 -42.70 -1.95
C PRO A 7 38.77 -42.42 -0.87
N THR A 8 39.22 -41.84 0.24
CA THR A 8 38.37 -41.31 1.31
C THR A 8 37.52 -40.16 0.79
N SER A 9 36.20 -40.36 0.70
CA SER A 9 35.22 -39.32 0.40
C SER A 9 35.09 -38.35 1.58
N THR A 10 35.51 -37.10 1.40
CA THR A 10 35.24 -35.98 2.32
C THR A 10 33.74 -35.68 2.32
N PRO A 11 33.06 -35.57 3.48
CA PRO A 11 31.70 -35.08 3.53
C PRO A 11 31.69 -33.60 3.14
N ASP A 12 31.02 -33.30 2.03
CA ASP A 12 30.69 -31.93 1.62
C ASP A 12 29.82 -31.31 2.72
N ALA A 13 30.35 -30.32 3.42
CA ALA A 13 29.63 -29.59 4.44
C ALA A 13 28.53 -28.79 3.73
N ALA A 14 27.32 -29.37 3.69
CA ALA A 14 26.14 -28.68 3.24
C ALA A 14 26.02 -27.35 3.99
N GLN A 15 26.34 -26.25 3.29
CA GLN A 15 26.02 -24.90 3.73
C GLN A 15 24.50 -24.82 3.78
N THR A 16 23.93 -25.05 4.97
CA THR A 16 22.60 -24.58 5.30
C THR A 16 22.61 -23.06 5.16
N THR A 17 22.13 -22.60 4.01
CA THR A 17 21.77 -21.20 3.82
C THR A 17 20.67 -20.92 4.86
N SER A 18 21.01 -20.22 5.94
CA SER A 18 20.02 -19.71 6.88
C SER A 18 19.03 -18.89 6.07
N ALA A 19 17.80 -19.39 5.95
CA ALA A 19 16.69 -18.58 5.47
C ALA A 19 16.62 -17.38 6.41
N ASP A 20 16.96 -16.20 5.89
CA ASP A 20 16.89 -14.94 6.62
C ASP A 20 15.45 -14.81 7.10
N THR A 21 15.23 -15.07 8.39
CA THR A 21 13.89 -15.06 8.97
C THR A 21 13.57 -13.61 9.25
N GLN A 22 13.34 -12.85 8.17
CA GLN A 22 13.00 -11.45 8.23
C GLN A 22 11.66 -11.37 8.96
N THR A 23 11.65 -10.74 10.14
CA THR A 23 10.43 -10.57 10.93
C THR A 23 9.35 -9.97 10.05
N PRO A 24 8.16 -10.60 9.96
CA PRO A 24 7.06 -10.06 9.16
C PRO A 24 6.75 -8.62 9.57
N ILE A 25 6.46 -7.77 8.59
CA ILE A 25 6.08 -6.38 8.87
C ILE A 25 4.74 -6.37 9.61
N ASP A 26 4.63 -5.50 10.61
CA ASP A 26 3.37 -5.20 11.29
C ASP A 26 2.52 -4.32 10.35
N THR A 27 1.56 -4.93 9.65
CA THR A 27 0.72 -4.27 8.65
C THR A 27 -0.22 -3.25 9.29
N ASP A 28 -0.83 -3.55 10.42
CA ASP A 28 -1.71 -2.62 11.14
C ASP A 28 -0.95 -1.35 11.53
N ARG A 29 0.28 -1.51 12.04
CA ARG A 29 1.14 -0.37 12.36
C ARG A 29 1.57 0.40 11.11
N LEU A 30 1.78 -0.29 9.99
CA LEU A 30 2.13 0.35 8.72
C LEU A 30 0.96 1.19 8.21
N GLU A 31 -0.25 0.64 8.19
CA GLU A 31 -1.48 1.31 7.74
C GLU A 31 -1.72 2.59 8.56
N ASN A 32 -1.76 2.45 9.89
CA ASN A 32 -1.94 3.58 10.81
C ASN A 32 -0.86 4.66 10.61
N ARG A 33 0.40 4.23 10.41
CA ARG A 33 1.49 5.19 10.21
C ARG A 33 1.42 5.86 8.84
N LEU A 34 0.96 5.17 7.81
CA LEU A 34 0.82 5.70 6.46
C LEU A 34 -0.28 6.78 6.43
N ILE A 35 -1.42 6.54 7.10
CA ILE A 35 -2.48 7.55 7.29
C ILE A 35 -1.91 8.81 7.94
N ALA A 36 -1.20 8.65 9.06
CA ALA A 36 -0.57 9.77 9.75
C ALA A 36 0.46 10.50 8.87
N ALA A 37 1.26 9.76 8.11
CA ALA A 37 2.27 10.30 7.20
C ALA A 37 1.63 11.11 6.04
N ILE A 38 0.50 10.65 5.49
CA ILE A 38 -0.27 11.35 4.47
C ILE A 38 -0.88 12.63 5.05
N ASN A 39 -1.57 12.54 6.20
CA ASN A 39 -2.20 13.71 6.83
C ASN A 39 -1.18 14.78 7.24
N ASN A 40 0.01 14.40 7.72
CA ASN A 40 1.08 15.34 8.02
C ASN A 40 1.57 16.12 6.78
N ARG A 41 1.60 15.48 5.60
CA ARG A 41 2.00 16.14 4.34
C ARG A 41 0.87 16.97 3.77
N ARG A 42 -0.38 16.50 3.87
CA ARG A 42 -1.58 17.25 3.47
C ARG A 42 -1.71 18.58 4.23
N GLY A 43 -1.54 18.53 5.55
CA GLY A 43 -1.67 19.69 6.43
C GLY A 43 -0.41 20.54 6.58
N ASN A 44 0.67 20.29 5.83
CA ASN A 44 1.90 21.06 5.95
C ASN A 44 1.71 22.47 5.34
N PRO A 45 1.67 23.56 6.14
CA PRO A 45 1.36 24.90 5.65
C PRO A 45 2.44 25.50 4.73
N ILE A 46 3.61 24.86 4.62
CA ILE A 46 4.71 25.28 3.74
C ILE A 46 4.58 24.65 2.34
N ALA A 47 3.77 23.58 2.19
CA ALA A 47 3.50 22.99 0.89
C ALA A 47 2.56 23.90 0.08
N ASN A 48 2.86 24.11 -1.20
CA ASN A 48 2.02 24.94 -2.09
C ASN A 48 0.61 24.36 -2.28
N ASP A 49 0.46 23.06 -2.08
CA ASP A 49 -0.80 22.31 -2.29
C ASP A 49 -1.48 21.95 -0.96
N ALA A 50 -1.11 22.61 0.15
CA ALA A 50 -1.67 22.31 1.46
C ALA A 50 -3.20 22.41 1.47
N VAL A 51 -3.86 21.41 2.09
CA VAL A 51 -5.31 21.39 2.25
C VAL A 51 -5.65 21.56 3.72
N ASP A 52 -6.58 22.45 4.03
CA ASP A 52 -7.14 22.62 5.38
C ASP A 52 -8.12 21.48 5.67
N GLY A 53 -7.58 20.33 6.11
CA GLY A 53 -8.37 19.14 6.40
C GLY A 53 -7.53 17.86 6.48
N SER A 54 -7.83 17.04 7.48
CA SER A 54 -7.28 15.69 7.60
C SER A 54 -8.27 14.64 7.09
N LEU A 55 -7.76 13.60 6.46
CA LEU A 55 -8.55 12.45 6.05
C LEU A 55 -8.79 11.55 7.28
N SER A 56 -10.05 11.18 7.50
CA SER A 56 -10.47 10.34 8.63
C SER A 56 -10.75 8.90 8.20
N ASP A 57 -10.08 7.95 8.83
CA ASP A 57 -10.33 6.50 8.74
C ASP A 57 -11.34 6.00 9.80
N GLU A 58 -11.61 6.80 10.84
CA GLU A 58 -12.49 6.42 11.95
C GLU A 58 -13.99 6.39 11.58
N SER A 59 -14.38 7.12 10.54
CA SER A 59 -15.78 7.16 10.08
C SER A 59 -16.24 5.82 9.50
N LYS A 60 -17.56 5.58 9.40
CA LYS A 60 -18.10 4.39 8.71
C LYS A 60 -17.58 4.29 7.26
N THR A 61 -17.45 5.42 6.56
CA THR A 61 -16.89 5.48 5.21
C THR A 61 -15.42 5.08 5.22
N GLY A 62 -14.61 5.66 6.12
CA GLY A 62 -13.19 5.33 6.31
C GLY A 62 -12.96 3.85 6.59
N GLN A 63 -13.71 3.26 7.53
CA GLN A 63 -13.66 1.84 7.83
C GLN A 63 -14.04 0.96 6.61
N THR A 64 -15.01 1.39 5.82
CA THR A 64 -15.40 0.69 4.58
C THR A 64 -14.29 0.76 3.54
N LEU A 65 -13.63 1.92 3.39
CA LEU A 65 -12.46 2.09 2.53
C LEU A 65 -11.30 1.22 3.01
N SER A 66 -11.00 1.15 4.32
CA SER A 66 -9.92 0.31 4.85
C SER A 66 -10.17 -1.17 4.58
N ALA A 67 -11.41 -1.65 4.76
CA ALA A 67 -11.76 -3.03 4.41
C ALA A 67 -11.61 -3.30 2.89
N MET A 68 -11.99 -2.34 2.05
CA MET A 68 -11.81 -2.43 0.60
C MET A 68 -10.32 -2.48 0.20
N ALA A 69 -9.50 -1.60 0.79
CA ALA A 69 -8.06 -1.51 0.58
C ALA A 69 -7.32 -2.76 1.06
N GLY A 70 -7.70 -3.31 2.22
CA GLY A 70 -7.13 -4.55 2.78
C GLY A 70 -7.38 -5.73 1.85
N ASN A 71 -8.64 -5.94 1.45
CA ASN A 71 -9.01 -6.99 0.50
C ASN A 71 -8.28 -6.86 -0.85
N HIS A 72 -8.05 -5.63 -1.33
CA HIS A 72 -7.31 -5.44 -2.58
C HIS A 72 -5.82 -5.76 -2.42
N SER A 73 -5.23 -5.36 -1.30
CA SER A 73 -3.83 -5.62 -0.97
C SER A 73 -3.56 -7.12 -0.84
N GLU A 74 -4.45 -7.88 -0.21
CA GLU A 74 -4.38 -9.34 -0.14
C GLU A 74 -4.41 -9.98 -1.54
N ARG A 75 -5.30 -9.50 -2.44
CA ARG A 75 -5.34 -9.97 -3.83
C ARG A 75 -4.05 -9.68 -4.58
N MET A 76 -3.46 -8.50 -4.40
CA MET A 76 -2.17 -8.15 -4.99
C MET A 76 -1.05 -9.05 -4.45
N ALA A 77 -1.06 -9.33 -3.14
CA ALA A 77 -0.10 -10.21 -2.49
C ALA A 77 -0.17 -11.65 -3.03
N VAL A 78 -1.38 -12.20 -3.20
CA VAL A 78 -1.57 -13.52 -3.82
C VAL A 78 -1.06 -13.57 -5.26
N GLN A 79 -1.13 -12.47 -6.00
CA GLN A 79 -0.68 -12.37 -7.39
C GLN A 79 0.79 -11.99 -7.55
N GLY A 80 1.45 -11.56 -6.47
CA GLY A 80 2.82 -11.05 -6.53
C GLY A 80 2.96 -9.75 -7.33
N LEU A 81 1.88 -8.98 -7.50
CA LEU A 81 1.85 -7.83 -8.41
C LEU A 81 0.97 -6.69 -7.84
N ALA A 82 1.58 -5.51 -7.67
CA ALA A 82 0.82 -4.29 -7.43
C ALA A 82 0.18 -3.81 -8.74
N SER A 83 -1.15 -3.73 -8.75
CA SER A 83 -1.92 -3.35 -9.93
C SER A 83 -3.30 -2.84 -9.49
N PRO A 84 -3.82 -1.75 -10.08
CA PRO A 84 -5.19 -1.30 -9.85
C PRO A 84 -6.24 -2.36 -10.25
N ILE A 85 -5.85 -3.36 -11.03
CA ILE A 85 -6.67 -4.51 -11.40
C ILE A 85 -6.05 -5.76 -10.81
N ALA A 86 -6.76 -6.41 -9.88
CA ALA A 86 -6.35 -7.69 -9.30
C ALA A 86 -7.53 -8.66 -9.29
N ASN A 87 -7.26 -9.90 -9.72
CA ASN A 87 -8.25 -10.97 -9.88
C ASN A 87 -9.52 -10.56 -10.66
N GLY A 88 -9.36 -9.75 -11.72
CA GLY A 88 -10.47 -9.29 -12.56
C GLY A 88 -11.38 -8.22 -11.94
N SER A 89 -11.03 -7.68 -10.77
CA SER A 89 -11.71 -6.54 -10.17
C SER A 89 -10.87 -5.28 -10.34
N ASP A 90 -11.46 -4.24 -10.93
CA ASP A 90 -10.86 -2.91 -11.00
C ASP A 90 -11.34 -2.00 -9.85
N THR A 91 -10.87 -0.76 -9.81
CA THR A 91 -11.25 0.23 -8.79
C THR A 91 -12.75 0.52 -8.83
N THR A 92 -13.36 0.60 -10.02
CA THR A 92 -14.80 0.89 -10.18
C THR A 92 -15.63 -0.24 -9.56
N ASP A 93 -15.27 -1.49 -9.83
CA ASP A 93 -15.92 -2.67 -9.26
C ASP A 93 -15.83 -2.67 -7.73
N ARG A 94 -14.67 -2.31 -7.17
CA ARG A 94 -14.47 -2.27 -5.72
C ARG A 94 -15.34 -1.21 -5.05
N TYR A 95 -15.37 0.01 -5.57
CA TYR A 95 -16.24 1.07 -5.03
C TYR A 95 -17.72 0.71 -5.19
N ALA A 96 -18.11 0.05 -6.28
CA ALA A 96 -19.48 -0.43 -6.48
C ALA A 96 -19.87 -1.51 -5.46
N ALA A 97 -19.00 -2.51 -5.27
CA ALA A 97 -19.22 -3.57 -4.29
C ALA A 97 -19.27 -3.06 -2.84
N ALA A 98 -18.53 -1.98 -2.54
CA ALA A 98 -18.57 -1.30 -1.25
C ALA A 98 -19.80 -0.38 -1.07
N GLY A 99 -20.62 -0.17 -2.11
CA GLY A 99 -21.74 0.76 -2.09
C GLY A 99 -21.33 2.23 -2.08
N LEU A 100 -20.11 2.54 -2.54
CA LEU A 100 -19.48 3.85 -2.46
C LEU A 100 -19.46 4.62 -3.79
N SER A 101 -19.88 4.03 -4.91
CA SER A 101 -19.82 4.68 -6.24
C SER A 101 -20.48 6.06 -6.30
N GLU A 102 -21.68 6.21 -5.73
CA GLU A 102 -22.37 7.50 -5.72
C GLU A 102 -21.95 8.38 -4.53
N GLN A 103 -21.53 7.77 -3.42
CA GLN A 103 -21.14 8.49 -2.21
C GLN A 103 -19.78 9.18 -2.37
N CYS A 104 -18.82 8.53 -3.02
CA CYS A 104 -17.45 9.03 -3.22
C CYS A 104 -17.30 9.75 -4.56
N ARG A 105 -18.38 10.39 -5.02
CA ARG A 105 -18.43 11.08 -6.31
C ARG A 105 -17.94 12.50 -6.17
N LEU A 106 -16.62 12.65 -6.07
CA LEU A 106 -15.98 13.94 -5.79
C LEU A 106 -15.95 14.83 -7.04
N ARG A 107 -16.26 16.12 -6.85
CA ARG A 107 -16.09 17.13 -7.92
C ARG A 107 -14.63 17.56 -7.94
N HIS A 108 -14.11 17.80 -9.14
CA HIS A 108 -12.83 18.47 -9.29
C HIS A 108 -12.97 19.94 -8.84
N GLU A 109 -11.95 20.47 -8.18
CA GLU A 109 -11.99 21.82 -7.64
C GLU A 109 -12.10 22.85 -8.78
N GLY A 110 -13.01 23.82 -8.63
CA GLY A 110 -13.17 24.90 -9.62
C GLY A 110 -13.86 24.53 -10.93
N ASN A 111 -14.39 23.31 -11.12
CA ASN A 111 -15.18 22.98 -12.31
C ASN A 111 -16.35 21.99 -12.04
N ALA A 112 -17.15 21.71 -13.07
CA ALA A 112 -18.31 20.81 -12.97
C ALA A 112 -17.97 19.32 -13.17
N TYR A 113 -16.70 18.97 -13.42
CA TYR A 113 -16.26 17.61 -13.72
C TYR A 113 -16.31 16.73 -12.46
N ILE A 114 -16.87 15.54 -12.63
CA ILE A 114 -16.87 14.49 -11.62
C ILE A 114 -15.62 13.65 -11.80
N ARG A 115 -14.83 13.54 -10.74
CA ARG A 115 -13.65 12.67 -10.71
C ARG A 115 -14.10 11.20 -10.75
N PRO A 116 -13.55 10.37 -11.65
CA PRO A 116 -13.79 8.94 -11.61
C PRO A 116 -13.13 8.33 -10.37
N VAL A 117 -13.76 7.30 -9.79
CA VAL A 117 -13.23 6.64 -8.58
C VAL A 117 -11.86 5.99 -8.80
N THR A 118 -11.47 5.72 -10.05
CA THR A 118 -10.12 5.28 -10.43
C THR A 118 -9.03 6.26 -10.02
N ASP A 119 -9.36 7.54 -9.89
CA ASP A 119 -8.40 8.56 -9.45
C ASP A 119 -8.31 8.66 -7.92
N LEU A 120 -9.16 7.92 -7.20
CA LEU A 120 -9.25 7.91 -5.73
C LEU A 120 -8.57 6.68 -5.13
N GLU A 121 -7.77 5.97 -5.91
CA GLU A 121 -7.02 4.81 -5.43
C GLU A 121 -5.55 4.92 -5.83
N LEU A 122 -4.69 4.57 -4.87
CA LEU A 122 -3.29 4.36 -5.10
C LEU A 122 -2.91 2.96 -4.66
N VAL A 123 -2.07 2.31 -5.46
CA VAL A 123 -1.51 1.01 -5.14
C VAL A 123 0.00 1.05 -5.30
N THR A 124 0.71 0.29 -4.48
CA THR A 124 2.15 0.07 -4.64
C THR A 124 2.55 -1.27 -4.03
N SER A 125 3.75 -1.72 -4.39
CA SER A 125 4.44 -2.81 -3.71
C SER A 125 5.84 -2.35 -3.33
N ILE A 126 6.31 -2.73 -2.14
CA ILE A 126 7.64 -2.37 -1.65
C ILE A 126 8.28 -3.55 -0.91
N ASP A 127 9.54 -3.85 -1.25
CA ASP A 127 10.39 -4.64 -0.37
C ASP A 127 10.87 -3.72 0.77
N PRO A 128 10.50 -3.98 2.03
CA PRO A 128 10.89 -3.15 3.15
C PRO A 128 12.40 -3.23 3.44
N ASN A 129 13.13 -4.21 2.90
CA ASN A 129 14.58 -4.37 3.05
C ASN A 129 15.03 -4.29 4.52
N GLY A 130 14.37 -5.06 5.39
CA GLY A 130 14.57 -5.06 6.84
C GLY A 130 14.04 -3.83 7.59
N ALA A 131 13.42 -2.85 6.92
CA ALA A 131 12.79 -1.72 7.57
C ALA A 131 11.53 -2.14 8.34
N ASN A 132 11.27 -1.46 9.46
CA ASN A 132 10.03 -1.65 10.20
C ASN A 132 8.86 -0.88 9.57
N ALA A 133 7.64 -1.24 9.98
CA ALA A 133 6.38 -0.63 9.56
C ALA A 133 6.41 0.90 9.47
N THR A 134 6.99 1.57 10.47
CA THR A 134 7.05 3.04 10.50
C THR A 134 7.95 3.62 9.43
N ARG A 135 9.14 3.04 9.22
CA ARG A 135 10.05 3.48 8.16
C ARG A 135 9.47 3.21 6.77
N THR A 136 8.87 2.03 6.58
CA THR A 136 8.21 1.67 5.31
C THR A 136 7.06 2.62 4.99
N ALA A 137 6.17 2.90 5.95
CA ALA A 137 5.07 3.84 5.77
C ALA A 137 5.54 5.26 5.39
N ASN A 138 6.58 5.76 6.07
CA ASN A 138 7.13 7.08 5.74
C ASN A 138 7.71 7.12 4.33
N ALA A 139 8.45 6.07 3.92
CA ALA A 139 9.08 5.97 2.60
C ALA A 139 8.04 5.88 1.48
N VAL A 140 6.95 5.12 1.68
CA VAL A 140 5.83 5.05 0.73
C VAL A 140 5.17 6.42 0.57
N ALA A 141 4.92 7.11 1.69
CA ALA A 141 4.37 8.46 1.64
C ALA A 141 5.33 9.44 0.93
N ASP A 142 6.62 9.46 1.26
CA ASP A 142 7.61 10.30 0.56
C ASP A 142 7.56 10.07 -0.94
N HIS A 143 7.62 8.80 -1.36
CA HIS A 143 7.59 8.43 -2.76
C HIS A 143 6.34 8.93 -3.49
N TRP A 144 5.14 8.78 -2.90
CA TRP A 144 3.92 9.28 -3.54
C TRP A 144 3.84 10.80 -3.61
N PHE A 145 4.31 11.52 -2.59
CA PHE A 145 4.32 12.99 -2.64
C PHE A 145 5.42 13.55 -3.56
N ASP A 146 6.42 12.76 -3.93
CA ASP A 146 7.42 13.13 -4.95
C ASP A 146 6.92 12.97 -6.39
N LEU A 147 5.84 12.22 -6.61
CA LEU A 147 5.25 11.95 -7.93
C LEU A 147 4.00 12.79 -8.14
N SER A 148 3.91 13.53 -9.26
CA SER A 148 2.76 14.41 -9.53
C SER A 148 1.41 13.69 -9.49
N GLY A 149 1.26 12.55 -10.17
CA GLY A 149 0.00 11.81 -10.21
C GLY A 149 -0.51 11.37 -8.83
N PRO A 150 0.25 10.56 -8.06
CA PRO A 150 -0.13 10.18 -6.71
C PRO A 150 -0.29 11.35 -5.75
N ARG A 151 0.56 12.38 -5.86
CA ARG A 151 0.41 13.61 -5.08
C ARG A 151 -0.92 14.30 -5.36
N ASP A 152 -1.33 14.44 -6.62
CA ASP A 152 -2.59 15.06 -7.00
C ASP A 152 -3.80 14.29 -6.44
N THR A 153 -3.74 12.95 -6.41
CA THR A 153 -4.74 12.12 -5.72
C THR A 153 -4.76 12.39 -4.22
N LEU A 154 -3.59 12.39 -3.58
CA LEU A 154 -3.45 12.60 -2.13
C LEU A 154 -3.76 14.03 -1.69
N TYR A 155 -3.91 14.99 -2.60
CA TYR A 155 -4.34 16.36 -2.32
C TYR A 155 -5.78 16.67 -2.81
N VAL A 156 -6.59 15.67 -3.17
CA VAL A 156 -8.00 15.92 -3.49
C VAL A 156 -8.68 16.63 -2.30
N ALA A 157 -9.06 17.89 -2.51
CA ALA A 157 -9.53 18.78 -1.46
C ALA A 157 -10.90 18.39 -0.89
N ASN A 158 -11.74 17.76 -1.71
CA ASN A 158 -13.10 17.34 -1.33
C ASN A 158 -13.16 15.93 -0.72
N ALA A 159 -12.02 15.26 -0.55
CA ALA A 159 -11.92 13.98 0.15
C ALA A 159 -11.74 14.24 1.66
N ASN A 160 -12.54 13.57 2.48
CA ASN A 160 -12.53 13.69 3.96
C ASN A 160 -12.26 12.37 4.68
N HIS A 161 -12.11 11.28 3.93
CA HIS A 161 -12.01 9.92 4.37
C HIS A 161 -10.87 9.20 3.65
N ILE A 162 -10.21 8.33 4.39
CA ILE A 162 -9.13 7.50 3.87
C ILE A 162 -9.33 6.08 4.39
N GLY A 163 -9.05 5.12 3.51
CA GLY A 163 -8.81 3.75 3.91
C GLY A 163 -7.45 3.32 3.43
N VAL A 164 -6.72 2.61 4.28
CA VAL A 164 -5.41 2.02 3.94
C VAL A 164 -5.50 0.54 4.26
N GLY A 165 -4.92 -0.27 3.39
CA GLY A 165 -4.76 -1.70 3.61
C GLY A 165 -3.38 -2.15 3.15
N ALA A 166 -2.82 -3.13 3.83
CA ALA A 166 -1.56 -3.74 3.48
C ALA A 166 -1.59 -5.27 3.65
N ALA A 167 -0.91 -5.97 2.75
CA ALA A 167 -0.71 -7.41 2.86
C ALA A 167 0.72 -7.76 2.45
N THR A 168 1.24 -8.89 2.93
CA THR A 168 2.59 -9.35 2.61
C THR A 168 2.60 -10.68 1.88
N ALA A 169 3.53 -10.80 0.93
CA ALA A 169 3.88 -12.07 0.28
C ALA A 169 5.34 -12.02 -0.14
N ASP A 170 6.08 -13.09 0.12
CA ASP A 170 7.49 -13.27 -0.29
C ASP A 170 8.41 -12.09 0.08
N GLY A 171 8.22 -11.54 1.28
CA GLY A 171 9.00 -10.40 1.78
C GLY A 171 8.57 -9.04 1.23
N VAL A 172 7.65 -8.98 0.27
CA VAL A 172 7.10 -7.74 -0.31
C VAL A 172 5.82 -7.34 0.41
N VAL A 173 5.63 -6.03 0.59
CA VAL A 173 4.40 -5.42 1.12
C VAL A 173 3.62 -4.80 -0.02
N TYR A 174 2.36 -5.19 -0.17
CA TYR A 174 1.40 -4.65 -1.14
C TYR A 174 0.46 -3.71 -0.40
N ILE A 175 0.31 -2.49 -0.88
CA ILE A 175 -0.38 -1.41 -0.17
C ILE A 175 -1.41 -0.79 -1.10
N THR A 176 -2.61 -0.58 -0.58
CA THR A 176 -3.69 0.17 -1.22
C THR A 176 -4.08 1.36 -0.34
N VAL A 177 -4.28 2.53 -0.95
CA VAL A 177 -4.93 3.69 -0.34
C VAL A 177 -6.16 4.04 -1.15
N ASN A 178 -7.31 4.21 -0.49
CA ASN A 178 -8.56 4.64 -1.10
C ASN A 178 -9.06 5.94 -0.45
N LEU A 179 -9.60 6.86 -1.25
CA LEU A 179 -10.10 8.16 -0.80
C LEU A 179 -11.60 8.33 -1.07
N CYS A 180 -12.26 9.05 -0.17
CA CYS A 180 -13.62 9.55 -0.26
C CYS A 180 -13.69 10.81 0.64
#